data_AF-A0A1F5SN79-F1
#
_entry.id   AF-A0A1F5SN79-F1
#
_cell.length_a   1.000
_cell.length_b   1.000
_cell.length_c   1.000
_cell.angle_alpha   90.00
_cell.angle_beta   90.00
_cell.angle_gamma   90.00
#
_symmetry.space_group_name_H-M   'P 1'
#
loop_
_entity.id
_entity.type
_entity.pdbx_description
1 polymer ?
#
loop_
_entity_poly.entity_id
_entity_poly.type
_entity_poly.pdbx_seq_one_letter_code
_entity_poly.pdbx_strand_id
1 'polypeptide(L)'
;MKKFTLGFIAGLMLALPVLALSAPNLAEKLKGKILLAVEDKGKTYYVANDGYRYRITTATAQKVFEKLALGISNSNLAEIEENDLGISPDSQSACQDKTVEKIVYVNNCTGSNDTTDNSSTDNSQTSQPQETYNYDSYYPIILSLKDNKDNIIKSSTYNQYSGIVDYTSATTNTTLKVGDELILTVEAKDPQNRPLFYNWNSNSQRFNELIGIENGNYKYTTNNELRYTISNEDLQTGEKMRIVSQVRSEKNNYRFGGGNYDDAIFIDYKLSQ
;
A
#
# COMPACT_ATOMS: atom_id res chain seq x y z
N MET A 1 96.87 -26.54 25.06
CA MET A 1 95.56 -26.46 25.75
C MET A 1 95.18 -24.98 25.80
N LYS A 2 94.07 -24.43 25.35
CA LYS A 2 92.84 -24.84 24.65
C LYS A 2 92.57 -23.73 23.62
N LYS A 3 92.12 -24.10 22.42
CA LYS A 3 91.71 -23.17 21.35
C LYS A 3 90.32 -22.62 21.70
N PHE A 4 90.15 -21.31 21.74
CA PHE A 4 88.82 -20.68 21.87
C PHE A 4 88.39 -20.19 20.49
N THR A 5 87.48 -20.92 19.88
CA THR A 5 86.90 -20.64 18.58
C THR A 5 86.01 -19.40 18.64
N LEU A 6 86.34 -18.42 17.80
CA LEU A 6 85.56 -17.21 17.56
C LEU A 6 84.32 -17.61 16.72
N GLY A 7 83.17 -17.70 17.39
CA GLY A 7 81.89 -18.06 16.80
C GLY A 7 81.24 -16.88 16.09
N PHE A 8 81.06 -17.04 14.79
CA PHE A 8 80.25 -16.28 13.86
C PHE A 8 78.80 -16.13 14.37
N ILE A 9 78.30 -14.91 14.57
CA ILE A 9 76.84 -14.66 14.55
C ILE A 9 76.61 -13.52 13.56
N ALA A 10 76.50 -13.91 12.29
CA ALA A 10 75.90 -13.10 11.27
C ALA A 10 74.45 -12.80 11.67
N GLY A 11 74.09 -11.52 11.66
CA GLY A 11 72.75 -11.07 11.93
C GLY A 11 71.76 -11.68 10.94
N LEU A 12 70.86 -12.51 11.45
CA LEU A 12 69.59 -12.79 10.82
C LEU A 12 68.55 -12.00 11.61
N MET A 13 68.36 -10.74 11.20
CA MET A 13 67.19 -9.93 11.55
C MET A 13 65.98 -10.63 10.92
N LEU A 14 65.44 -11.62 11.63
CA LEU A 14 64.13 -12.19 11.33
C LEU A 14 63.11 -11.07 11.56
N ALA A 15 62.68 -10.44 10.47
CA ALA A 15 61.48 -9.63 10.44
C ALA A 15 60.30 -10.54 10.80
N LEU A 16 59.98 -10.61 12.09
CA LEU A 16 58.69 -11.11 12.55
C LEU A 16 57.63 -10.18 11.97
N PRO A 17 56.71 -10.64 11.11
CA PRO A 17 55.56 -9.82 10.75
C PRO A 17 54.79 -9.62 12.05
N VAL A 18 54.77 -8.39 12.55
CA VAL A 18 53.85 -7.98 13.60
C VAL A 18 52.47 -8.10 12.98
N LEU A 19 51.82 -9.25 13.18
CA LEU A 19 50.40 -9.40 12.96
C LEU A 19 49.72 -8.54 14.01
N ALA A 20 49.52 -7.27 13.69
CA ALA A 20 48.67 -6.38 14.46
C ALA A 20 47.25 -6.94 14.36
N LEU A 21 46.83 -7.75 15.34
CA LEU A 21 45.42 -8.07 15.52
C LEU A 21 44.70 -6.78 15.91
N SER A 22 44.20 -6.06 14.91
CA SER A 22 43.24 -4.99 15.08
C SER A 22 42.02 -5.55 15.81
N ALA A 23 41.84 -5.19 17.07
CA ALA A 23 40.61 -5.50 17.79
C ALA A 23 39.45 -4.89 17.00
N PRO A 24 38.37 -5.65 16.72
CA PRO A 24 37.25 -5.12 15.94
C PRO A 24 36.74 -3.85 16.60
N ASN A 25 36.84 -2.74 15.87
CA ASN A 25 36.37 -1.43 16.30
C ASN A 25 34.94 -1.58 16.82
N LEU A 26 34.61 -0.92 17.93
CA LEU A 26 33.28 -0.95 18.52
C LEU A 26 32.19 -0.63 17.47
N ALA A 27 32.49 0.28 16.52
CA ALA A 27 31.61 0.57 15.39
C ALA A 27 31.28 -0.67 14.54
N GLU A 28 32.24 -1.55 14.26
CA GLU A 28 32.05 -2.78 13.49
C GLU A 28 31.11 -3.77 14.20
N LYS A 29 31.25 -3.89 15.53
CA LYS A 29 30.39 -4.78 16.33
C LYS A 29 28.95 -4.28 16.42
N LEU A 30 28.74 -2.98 16.25
CA LEU A 30 27.43 -2.35 16.44
C LEU A 30 26.68 -2.12 15.13
N LYS A 31 27.23 -2.48 13.96
CA LYS A 31 26.55 -2.38 12.67
C LYS A 31 25.19 -3.09 12.70
N GLY A 32 24.17 -2.44 12.18
CA GLY A 32 22.79 -2.93 12.17
C GLY A 32 22.06 -2.79 13.51
N LYS A 33 22.68 -2.23 14.56
CA LYS A 33 22.03 -2.04 15.87
C LYS A 33 21.43 -0.66 16.01
N ILE A 34 20.32 -0.61 16.74
CA ILE A 34 19.73 0.63 17.26
C ILE A 34 20.34 0.88 18.65
N LEU A 35 20.93 2.05 18.84
CA LEU A 35 21.57 2.48 20.06
C LEU A 35 20.73 3.54 20.76
N LEU A 36 20.57 3.40 22.07
CA LEU A 36 19.97 4.41 22.93
C LEU A 36 21.10 5.19 23.65
N ALA A 37 21.23 6.48 23.35
CA ALA A 37 22.20 7.37 23.99
C ALA A 37 21.60 7.93 25.28
N VAL A 38 21.73 7.19 26.38
CA VAL A 38 21.17 7.56 27.70
C VAL A 38 21.71 8.91 28.18
N GLU A 39 23.01 9.16 28.01
CA GLU A 39 23.66 10.43 28.41
C GLU A 39 23.24 11.62 27.53
N ASP A 40 22.76 11.37 26.31
CA ASP A 40 22.25 12.41 25.41
C ASP A 40 20.71 12.39 25.37
N LYS A 41 20.10 12.48 26.55
CA LYS A 41 18.65 12.59 26.75
C LYS A 41 17.83 11.48 26.07
N GLY A 42 18.37 10.26 25.99
CA GLY A 42 17.69 9.12 25.38
C GLY A 42 17.54 9.23 23.86
N LYS A 43 18.37 10.01 23.17
CA LYS A 43 18.36 10.05 21.70
C LYS A 43 18.69 8.67 21.13
N THR A 44 18.01 8.32 20.05
CA THR A 44 18.17 7.04 19.38
C THR A 44 19.00 7.18 18.11
N TYR A 45 19.87 6.21 17.85
CA TYR A 45 20.74 6.17 16.68
C TYR A 45 20.73 4.78 16.03
N TYR A 46 20.88 4.71 14.71
CA TYR A 46 21.13 3.46 13.99
C TYR A 46 22.56 3.46 13.45
N VAL A 47 23.30 2.36 13.65
CA VAL A 47 24.66 2.21 13.10
C VAL A 47 24.55 1.50 11.75
N ALA A 48 24.86 2.22 10.68
CA ALA A 48 24.78 1.68 9.32
C ALA A 48 26.03 0.84 8.99
N ASN A 49 25.97 0.14 7.85
CA ASN A 49 27.03 -0.79 7.43
C ASN A 49 28.35 -0.08 7.09
N ASP A 50 28.30 1.22 6.82
CA ASP A 50 29.45 2.10 6.61
C ASP A 50 30.19 2.47 7.92
N GLY A 51 29.66 2.05 9.07
CA GLY A 51 30.23 2.32 10.40
C GLY A 51 29.80 3.66 11.01
N TYR A 52 28.98 4.47 10.32
CA TYR A 52 28.44 5.71 10.85
C TYR A 52 27.13 5.49 11.61
N ARG A 53 26.85 6.38 12.57
CA ARG A 53 25.59 6.41 13.32
C ARG A 53 24.68 7.53 12.83
N TYR A 54 23.41 7.21 12.58
CA TYR A 54 22.40 8.12 12.07
C TYR A 54 21.32 8.32 13.11
N ARG A 55 20.97 9.58 13.40
CA ARG A 55 19.96 9.91 14.41
C ARG A 55 18.56 9.50 13.94
N ILE A 56 17.87 8.74 14.79
CA ILE A 56 16.48 8.34 14.58
C ILE A 56 15.57 9.25 15.42
N THR A 57 14.56 9.81 14.77
CA THR A 57 13.40 10.45 15.40
C THR A 57 12.14 9.87 14.76
N THR A 58 10.97 10.13 15.35
CA THR A 58 9.68 9.77 14.74
C THR A 58 9.56 10.27 13.30
N ALA A 59 10.08 11.47 13.01
CA ALA A 59 10.02 12.07 11.67
C ALA A 59 11.07 11.51 10.69
N THR A 60 12.18 10.92 11.18
CA THR A 60 13.28 10.43 10.32
C THR A 60 13.38 8.92 10.22
N ALA A 61 12.71 8.18 11.12
CA ALA A 61 12.85 6.72 11.24
C ALA A 61 12.64 5.99 9.92
N GLN A 62 11.52 6.25 9.23
CA GLN A 62 11.19 5.62 7.96
C GLN A 62 12.31 5.83 6.92
N LYS A 63 12.68 7.09 6.67
CA LYS A 63 13.71 7.45 5.68
C LYS A 63 15.10 6.88 6.01
N VAL A 64 15.42 6.76 7.30
CA VAL A 64 16.68 6.17 7.76
C VAL A 64 16.70 4.67 7.49
N PHE A 65 15.62 3.95 7.82
CA PHE A 65 15.57 2.50 7.62
C PHE A 65 15.44 2.11 6.15
N GLU A 66 14.65 2.82 5.34
CA GLU A 66 14.56 2.58 3.90
C GLU A 66 15.92 2.68 3.20
N LYS A 67 16.79 3.60 3.64
CA LYS A 67 18.07 3.86 2.98
C LYS A 67 19.24 3.06 3.54
N LEU A 68 19.23 2.75 4.83
CA LEU A 68 20.42 2.29 5.56
C LEU A 68 20.22 0.93 6.25
N ALA A 69 18.99 0.44 6.38
CA ALA A 69 18.76 -0.88 6.95
C ALA A 69 19.25 -1.96 5.97
N LEU A 70 19.88 -3.00 6.52
CA LEU A 70 20.32 -4.15 5.72
C LEU A 70 19.15 -5.06 5.32
N GLY A 71 18.01 -4.95 6.00
CA GLY A 71 16.86 -5.84 5.83
C GLY A 71 17.15 -7.28 6.28
N ILE A 72 16.30 -8.19 5.86
CA ILE A 72 16.48 -9.64 5.96
C ILE A 72 16.37 -10.23 4.55
N SER A 73 17.19 -11.22 4.20
CA SER A 73 17.07 -11.91 2.92
C SER A 73 15.85 -12.84 2.93
N ASN A 74 15.29 -13.15 1.77
CA ASN A 74 14.20 -14.14 1.66
C ASN A 74 14.62 -15.53 2.18
N SER A 75 15.91 -15.88 2.05
CA SER A 75 16.44 -17.14 2.60
C SER A 75 16.37 -17.15 4.13
N ASN A 76 16.85 -16.08 4.78
CA ASN A 76 16.86 -15.99 6.24
C ASN A 76 15.45 -15.76 6.80
N LEU A 77 14.58 -15.14 6.02
CA LEU A 77 13.17 -14.98 6.36
C LEU A 77 12.44 -16.32 6.38
N ALA A 78 12.76 -17.22 5.45
CA ALA A 78 12.18 -18.56 5.38
C ALA A 78 12.65 -19.50 6.51
N GLU A 79 13.72 -19.15 7.22
CA GLU A 79 14.20 -19.88 8.41
C GLU A 79 13.41 -19.54 9.68
N ILE A 80 12.53 -18.53 9.64
CA ILE A 80 11.64 -18.20 10.75
C ILE A 80 10.43 -19.14 10.70
N GLU A 81 10.45 -20.20 11.51
CA GLU A 81 9.32 -21.13 11.63
C GLU A 81 8.09 -20.44 12.23
N GLU A 82 6.89 -20.73 11.71
CA GLU A 82 5.62 -20.16 12.19
C GLU A 82 5.38 -20.41 13.70
N ASN A 83 5.97 -21.48 14.26
CA ASN A 83 5.82 -21.87 15.65
C ASN A 83 6.71 -21.09 16.65
N ASP A 84 7.74 -20.37 16.18
CA ASP A 84 8.67 -19.63 17.06
C ASP A 84 8.14 -18.23 17.44
N LEU A 85 6.95 -17.87 16.94
CA LEU A 85 6.28 -16.58 17.19
C LEU A 85 5.43 -16.58 18.48
N GLY A 86 5.41 -17.67 19.25
CA GLY A 86 4.63 -17.76 20.49
C GLY A 86 3.11 -17.68 20.28
N ILE A 87 2.64 -17.92 19.05
CA ILE A 87 1.23 -17.98 18.71
C ILE A 87 0.78 -19.43 18.90
N SER A 88 0.08 -19.70 20.01
CA SER A 88 -0.62 -20.96 20.22
C SER A 88 -1.60 -21.22 19.05
N PRO A 89 -1.71 -22.45 18.50
CA PRO A 89 -2.57 -22.72 17.35
C PRO A 89 -4.08 -22.52 17.60
N ASP A 90 -4.51 -22.30 18.85
CA ASP A 90 -5.91 -22.09 19.20
C ASP A 90 -6.32 -20.60 19.19
N SER A 91 -6.17 -19.98 18.03
CA SER A 91 -7.10 -18.93 17.61
C SER A 91 -6.95 -18.73 16.11
N GLN A 92 -7.98 -19.16 15.38
CA GLN A 92 -8.39 -18.69 14.04
C GLN A 92 -7.58 -17.46 13.60
N SER A 93 -6.57 -17.68 12.75
CA SER A 93 -5.67 -16.65 12.26
C SER A 93 -6.43 -15.64 11.41
N ALA A 94 -6.86 -14.54 12.03
CA ALA A 94 -7.12 -13.31 11.31
C ALA A 94 -5.78 -12.83 10.74
N CYS A 95 -5.66 -12.82 9.41
CA CYS A 95 -4.47 -12.32 8.71
C CYS A 95 -4.14 -10.91 9.21
N GLN A 96 -3.06 -10.77 9.99
CA GLN A 96 -2.49 -9.47 10.34
C GLN A 96 -1.46 -9.13 9.27
N ASP A 97 -1.95 -8.52 8.19
CA ASP A 97 -1.14 -8.11 7.04
C ASP A 97 -0.59 -6.70 7.27
N LYS A 98 0.74 -6.55 7.24
CA LYS A 98 1.43 -5.27 7.34
C LYS A 98 2.07 -4.98 5.98
N THR A 99 1.32 -4.35 5.09
CA THR A 99 1.74 -4.03 3.71
C THR A 99 1.78 -2.53 3.44
N VAL A 100 2.86 -2.05 2.82
CA VAL A 100 2.96 -0.66 2.29
C VAL A 100 2.31 -0.55 0.89
N GLU A 101 2.11 -1.68 0.20
CA GLU A 101 1.21 -1.85 -0.95
C GLU A 101 0.44 -3.15 -0.72
N LYS A 102 -0.88 -3.10 -0.58
CA LYS A 102 -1.64 -4.35 -0.47
C LYS A 102 -1.89 -4.87 -1.88
N ILE A 103 -1.27 -6.01 -2.17
CA ILE A 103 -1.57 -6.82 -3.33
C ILE A 103 -2.73 -7.74 -2.94
N VAL A 104 -3.89 -7.57 -3.57
CA VAL A 104 -5.00 -8.51 -3.36
C VAL A 104 -4.88 -9.65 -4.38
N TYR A 105 -4.49 -10.83 -3.92
CA TYR A 105 -4.57 -12.06 -4.71
C TYR A 105 -6.03 -12.54 -4.75
N VAL A 106 -6.63 -12.65 -5.95
CA VAL A 106 -7.91 -13.36 -6.12
C VAL A 106 -7.60 -14.86 -6.20
N ASN A 107 -7.58 -15.54 -5.06
CA ASN A 107 -7.51 -17.00 -5.05
C ASN A 107 -8.90 -17.56 -5.40
N ASN A 108 -9.09 -18.03 -6.64
CA ASN A 108 -10.25 -18.84 -7.00
C ASN A 108 -10.07 -20.26 -6.44
N CYS A 109 -10.37 -20.43 -5.16
CA CYS A 109 -10.49 -21.76 -4.58
C CYS A 109 -11.80 -22.38 -5.07
N THR A 110 -11.73 -23.22 -6.11
CA THR A 110 -12.82 -24.15 -6.39
C THR A 110 -12.73 -25.26 -5.33
N GLY A 111 -13.68 -25.27 -4.40
CA GLY A 111 -13.76 -26.33 -3.41
C GLY A 111 -14.10 -27.65 -4.08
N SER A 112 -13.12 -28.55 -4.20
CA SER A 112 -13.42 -29.97 -4.31
C SER A 112 -13.54 -30.50 -2.88
N ASN A 113 -14.75 -30.75 -2.42
CA ASN A 113 -14.97 -31.70 -1.34
C ASN A 113 -14.71 -33.08 -1.95
N ASP A 114 -13.47 -33.56 -1.87
CA ASP A 114 -13.25 -35.00 -1.96
C ASP A 114 -12.19 -35.46 -0.97
N THR A 115 -12.64 -36.30 -0.06
CA THR A 115 -11.83 -37.05 0.88
C THR A 115 -11.06 -38.14 0.13
N THR A 116 -9.79 -38.30 0.49
CA THR A 116 -8.89 -39.39 0.09
C THR A 116 -8.42 -39.36 -1.37
N ASP A 117 -7.19 -38.92 -1.61
CA ASP A 117 -6.11 -39.80 -2.08
C ASP A 117 -4.76 -39.07 -2.09
N ASN A 118 -3.70 -39.83 -1.80
CA ASN A 118 -2.32 -39.38 -1.82
C ASN A 118 -1.82 -39.48 -3.27
N SER A 119 -2.03 -38.44 -4.08
CA SER A 119 -1.43 -38.36 -5.41
C SER A 119 -0.98 -36.94 -5.72
N SER A 120 0.32 -36.81 -5.97
CA SER A 120 0.94 -35.70 -6.66
C SER A 120 0.19 -35.42 -7.97
N THR A 121 -0.47 -34.28 -8.05
CA THR A 121 -0.83 -33.64 -9.32
C THR A 121 -0.65 -32.14 -9.20
N ASP A 122 0.26 -31.66 -10.05
CA ASP A 122 0.46 -30.28 -10.49
C ASP A 122 -0.71 -29.34 -10.18
N ASN A 123 -0.56 -28.57 -9.10
CA ASN A 123 -1.48 -27.48 -8.79
C ASN A 123 -0.99 -26.26 -9.58
N SER A 124 -1.26 -26.25 -10.89
CA SER A 124 -1.04 -25.09 -11.74
C SER A 124 -1.91 -23.93 -11.24
N GLN A 125 -1.37 -23.19 -10.27
CA GLN A 125 -1.91 -21.91 -9.83
C GLN A 125 -1.87 -20.96 -11.03
N THR A 126 -3.00 -20.77 -11.69
CA THR A 126 -3.15 -19.70 -12.67
C THR A 126 -3.20 -18.38 -11.92
N SER A 127 -2.09 -17.65 -11.89
CA SER A 127 -1.97 -16.30 -11.36
C SER A 127 -2.99 -15.39 -12.06
N GLN A 128 -4.05 -15.04 -11.36
CA GLN A 128 -5.05 -14.07 -11.83
C GLN A 128 -4.49 -12.64 -11.72
N PRO A 129 -5.01 -11.68 -12.50
CA PRO A 129 -4.50 -10.31 -12.53
C PRO A 129 -4.48 -9.66 -11.13
N GLN A 130 -3.40 -8.91 -10.89
CA GLN A 130 -3.05 -8.32 -9.60
C GLN A 130 -3.72 -6.95 -9.42
N GLU A 131 -4.48 -6.76 -8.34
CA GLU A 131 -4.96 -5.43 -7.93
C GLU A 131 -3.96 -4.83 -6.93
N THR A 132 -3.66 -3.54 -7.07
CA THR A 132 -2.69 -2.82 -6.24
C THR A 132 -3.26 -1.50 -5.75
N TYR A 133 -2.89 -1.08 -4.55
CA TYR A 133 -3.08 0.29 -4.08
C TYR A 133 -1.97 0.71 -3.11
N ASN A 134 -1.72 2.01 -3.04
CA ASN A 134 -0.83 2.57 -2.04
C ASN A 134 -1.56 2.59 -0.70
N TYR A 135 -1.10 1.74 0.23
CA TYR A 135 -1.74 1.66 1.53
C TYR A 135 -1.42 2.91 2.35
N ASP A 136 -2.47 3.58 2.81
CA ASP A 136 -2.38 4.67 3.78
C ASP A 136 -3.36 4.40 4.89
N SER A 137 -2.90 4.34 6.14
CA SER A 137 -3.76 4.01 7.28
C SER A 137 -4.81 5.08 7.58
N TYR A 138 -4.71 6.26 6.95
CA TYR A 138 -5.53 7.42 7.28
C TYR A 138 -6.57 7.80 6.22
N TYR A 139 -6.51 7.26 5.00
CA TYR A 139 -7.46 7.67 3.95
C TYR A 139 -8.25 6.49 3.41
N PRO A 140 -9.56 6.65 3.20
CA PRO A 140 -10.36 5.63 2.55
C PRO A 140 -9.91 5.42 1.12
N ILE A 141 -10.11 4.19 0.62
CA ILE A 141 -9.73 3.76 -0.72
C ILE A 141 -10.99 3.37 -1.47
N ILE A 142 -11.15 3.89 -2.69
CA ILE A 142 -12.19 3.43 -3.61
C ILE A 142 -11.68 2.18 -4.34
N LEU A 143 -12.45 1.09 -4.26
CA LEU A 143 -12.13 -0.21 -4.85
C LEU A 143 -12.91 -0.48 -6.14
N SER A 144 -14.11 0.10 -6.28
CA SER A 144 -14.82 0.09 -7.55
C SER A 144 -15.92 1.14 -7.64
N LEU A 145 -16.27 1.49 -8.87
CA LEU A 145 -17.53 2.12 -9.26
C LEU A 145 -18.20 1.21 -10.29
N LYS A 146 -19.41 0.74 -9.99
CA LYS A 146 -20.18 -0.14 -10.88
C LYS A 146 -21.48 0.55 -11.25
N ASP A 147 -21.93 0.40 -12.48
CA ASP A 147 -23.26 0.83 -12.92
C ASP A 147 -24.20 -0.36 -13.17
N ASN A 148 -25.46 -0.06 -13.48
CA ASN A 148 -26.48 -1.04 -13.88
C ASN A 148 -26.41 -1.43 -15.37
N LYS A 149 -25.28 -1.18 -16.05
CA LYS A 149 -25.04 -1.44 -17.47
C LYS A 149 -23.73 -2.20 -17.67
N ASP A 150 -23.35 -3.00 -16.66
CA ASP A 150 -22.17 -3.86 -16.61
C ASP A 150 -20.82 -3.12 -16.74
N ASN A 151 -20.79 -1.79 -16.57
CA ASN A 151 -19.54 -1.04 -16.52
C ASN A 151 -18.97 -1.11 -15.09
N ILE A 152 -17.70 -1.50 -14.99
CA ILE A 152 -16.96 -1.57 -13.74
C ILE A 152 -15.67 -0.76 -13.91
N ILE A 153 -15.51 0.26 -13.08
CA ILE A 153 -14.27 1.01 -12.96
C ILE A 153 -13.56 0.60 -11.69
N LYS A 154 -12.32 0.13 -11.82
CA LYS A 154 -11.43 -0.20 -10.71
C LYS A 154 -10.20 0.70 -10.74
N SER A 155 -10.41 1.98 -10.49
CA SER A 155 -9.34 2.96 -10.34
C SER A 155 -9.67 3.97 -9.25
N SER A 156 -8.65 4.52 -8.59
CA SER A 156 -8.84 5.64 -7.67
C SER A 156 -7.92 6.79 -8.03
N THR A 157 -8.34 8.01 -7.77
CA THR A 157 -7.52 9.19 -8.09
C THR A 157 -6.32 9.32 -7.16
N TYR A 158 -6.47 9.06 -5.85
CA TYR A 158 -5.44 9.43 -4.87
C TYR A 158 -4.72 8.26 -4.21
N ASN A 159 -5.39 7.13 -3.99
CA ASN A 159 -4.73 5.94 -3.44
C ASN A 159 -3.96 5.15 -4.50
N GLN A 160 -3.93 5.64 -5.75
CA GLN A 160 -3.33 4.95 -6.89
C GLN A 160 -3.82 3.51 -7.01
N TYR A 161 -5.05 3.24 -6.55
CA TYR A 161 -5.67 1.95 -6.75
C TYR A 161 -5.78 1.71 -8.25
N SER A 162 -5.18 0.61 -8.68
CA SER A 162 -5.24 0.07 -10.01
C SER A 162 -5.75 -1.35 -9.87
N GLY A 163 -7.01 -1.57 -10.25
CA GLY A 163 -7.52 -2.91 -10.43
C GLY A 163 -7.02 -3.53 -11.73
N ILE A 164 -7.70 -4.58 -12.17
CA ILE A 164 -7.43 -5.25 -13.45
C ILE A 164 -7.56 -4.22 -14.59
N VAL A 165 -6.58 -4.21 -15.51
CA VAL A 165 -6.47 -3.24 -16.61
C VAL A 165 -7.77 -3.08 -17.40
N ASP A 166 -8.49 -4.18 -17.64
CA ASP A 166 -9.79 -4.21 -18.33
C ASP A 166 -10.85 -3.30 -17.70
N TYR A 167 -10.71 -2.98 -16.41
CA TYR A 167 -11.62 -2.14 -15.63
C TYR A 167 -11.05 -0.76 -15.30
N THR A 168 -9.91 -0.35 -15.86
CA THR A 168 -9.28 0.95 -15.51
C THR A 168 -9.81 2.13 -16.34
N SER A 169 -10.47 1.86 -17.46
CA SER A 169 -10.97 2.91 -18.36
C SER A 169 -12.25 3.56 -17.82
N ALA A 170 -12.14 4.82 -17.39
CA ALA A 170 -13.30 5.60 -16.94
C ALA A 170 -14.28 5.99 -18.07
N THR A 171 -13.92 5.84 -19.35
CA THR A 171 -14.86 6.10 -20.47
C THR A 171 -15.56 4.81 -20.86
N THR A 172 -16.89 4.84 -20.81
CA THR A 172 -17.75 3.73 -21.25
C THR A 172 -18.05 3.80 -22.75
N ASN A 173 -18.42 2.65 -23.33
CA ASN A 173 -19.05 2.62 -24.65
C ASN A 173 -20.58 2.82 -24.58
N THR A 174 -21.11 2.98 -23.38
CA THR A 174 -22.52 3.21 -23.09
C THR A 174 -22.97 4.58 -23.58
N THR A 175 -24.04 4.61 -24.36
CA THR A 175 -24.73 5.83 -24.78
C THR A 175 -26.03 5.96 -23.99
N LEU A 176 -26.17 7.06 -23.24
CA LEU A 176 -27.35 7.36 -22.45
C LEU A 176 -28.37 8.16 -23.25
N LYS A 177 -29.65 7.88 -22.98
CA LYS A 177 -30.82 8.54 -23.55
C LYS A 177 -31.72 9.07 -22.45
N VAL A 178 -32.56 10.03 -22.79
CA VAL A 178 -33.58 10.57 -21.88
C VAL A 178 -34.50 9.45 -21.42
N GLY A 179 -34.74 9.38 -20.12
CA GLY A 179 -35.51 8.33 -19.47
C GLY A 179 -34.68 7.12 -19.02
N ASP A 180 -33.41 7.01 -19.42
CA ASP A 180 -32.54 5.95 -18.91
C ASP A 180 -32.35 6.11 -17.40
N GLU A 181 -32.47 4.99 -16.69
CA GLU A 181 -32.13 4.92 -15.28
C GLU A 181 -30.65 4.55 -15.12
N LEU A 182 -29.94 5.36 -14.33
CA LEU A 182 -28.59 5.10 -13.85
C LEU A 182 -28.67 4.69 -12.39
N ILE A 183 -28.12 3.52 -12.08
CA ILE A 183 -27.86 3.10 -10.72
C ILE A 183 -26.36 2.85 -10.63
N LEU A 184 -25.67 3.65 -9.81
CA LEU A 184 -24.23 3.53 -9.60
C LEU A 184 -23.96 3.15 -8.15
N THR A 185 -23.00 2.26 -7.91
CA THR A 185 -22.56 1.87 -6.57
C THR A 185 -21.06 2.04 -6.46
N VAL A 186 -20.61 2.69 -5.38
CA VAL A 186 -19.19 2.75 -5.00
C VAL A 186 -18.91 1.72 -3.93
N GLU A 187 -17.88 0.92 -4.16
CA GLU A 187 -17.24 0.10 -3.13
C GLU A 187 -16.00 0.84 -2.63
N ALA A 188 -15.97 1.16 -1.34
CA ALA A 188 -14.84 1.82 -0.71
C ALA A 188 -14.58 1.23 0.67
N LYS A 189 -13.32 1.31 1.12
CA LYS A 189 -12.89 0.82 2.42
C LYS A 189 -12.11 1.88 3.17
N ASP A 190 -12.50 2.11 4.42
CA ASP A 190 -11.69 2.89 5.36
C ASP A 190 -10.75 1.97 6.16
N PRO A 191 -9.43 2.20 6.16
CA PRO A 191 -8.48 1.38 6.92
C PRO A 191 -8.70 1.41 8.44
N GLN A 192 -9.29 2.48 8.97
CA GLN A 192 -9.67 2.61 10.38
C GLN A 192 -11.14 2.25 10.64
N ASN A 193 -11.84 1.74 9.63
CA ASN A 193 -13.25 1.39 9.70
C ASN A 193 -14.17 2.54 10.16
N ARG A 194 -13.80 3.79 9.80
CA ARG A 194 -14.64 4.98 10.06
C ARG A 194 -15.85 5.02 9.12
N PRO A 195 -16.94 5.69 9.51
CA PRO A 195 -18.04 5.99 8.61
C PRO A 195 -17.55 6.72 7.35
N LEU A 196 -18.07 6.30 6.20
CA LEU A 196 -17.81 6.90 4.91
C LEU A 196 -18.99 7.76 4.46
N PHE A 197 -18.64 8.86 3.79
CA PHE A 197 -19.58 9.75 3.17
C PHE A 197 -19.23 9.95 1.71
N TYR A 198 -20.27 10.03 0.89
CA TYR A 198 -20.21 10.07 -0.55
C TYR A 198 -20.87 11.36 -1.03
N ASN A 199 -20.18 12.09 -1.90
CA ASN A 199 -20.79 13.12 -2.72
C ASN A 199 -20.82 12.63 -4.16
N TRP A 200 -21.99 12.74 -4.78
CA TRP A 200 -22.20 12.43 -6.18
C TRP A 200 -22.35 13.75 -6.93
N ASN A 201 -21.50 14.04 -7.90
CA ASN A 201 -21.59 15.25 -8.72
C ASN A 201 -21.35 14.94 -10.19
N SER A 202 -21.67 15.90 -11.06
CA SER A 202 -21.60 15.74 -12.50
C SER A 202 -21.23 17.05 -13.19
N ASN A 203 -20.88 16.98 -14.48
CA ASN A 203 -20.90 18.16 -15.35
C ASN A 203 -22.34 18.59 -15.75
N SER A 204 -23.37 17.83 -15.37
CA SER A 204 -24.77 18.27 -15.44
C SER A 204 -25.15 19.24 -14.34
N GLN A 205 -25.60 20.43 -14.75
CA GLN A 205 -26.17 21.43 -13.84
C GLN A 205 -27.37 20.84 -13.09
N ARG A 206 -28.33 20.26 -13.82
CA ARG A 206 -29.51 19.64 -13.22
C ARG A 206 -29.15 18.55 -12.21
N PHE A 207 -28.22 17.68 -12.58
CA PHE A 207 -27.75 16.62 -11.68
C PHE A 207 -27.23 17.22 -10.37
N ASN A 208 -26.40 18.26 -10.45
CA ASN A 208 -25.82 18.89 -9.28
C ASN A 208 -26.88 19.60 -8.43
N GLU A 209 -27.87 20.24 -9.04
CA GLU A 209 -28.99 20.89 -8.33
C GLU A 209 -29.85 19.89 -7.54
N LEU A 210 -30.02 18.66 -8.06
CA LEU A 210 -30.84 17.63 -7.42
C LEU A 210 -30.06 16.77 -6.41
N ILE A 211 -28.80 16.47 -6.72
CA ILE A 211 -28.03 15.43 -6.03
C ILE A 211 -26.77 16.00 -5.39
N GLY A 212 -25.95 16.71 -6.18
CA GLY A 212 -24.56 16.96 -5.80
C GLY A 212 -24.32 18.16 -4.93
N ILE A 213 -25.23 19.12 -4.90
CA ILE A 213 -25.05 20.40 -4.21
C ILE A 213 -26.26 20.68 -3.31
N GLU A 214 -25.98 21.15 -2.10
CA GLU A 214 -26.97 21.64 -1.15
C GLU A 214 -26.46 22.98 -0.58
N ASN A 215 -27.27 24.04 -0.70
CA ASN A 215 -26.91 25.38 -0.24
C ASN A 215 -25.54 25.87 -0.77
N GLY A 216 -25.23 25.58 -2.03
CA GLY A 216 -23.98 25.99 -2.68
C GLY A 216 -22.74 25.17 -2.29
N ASN A 217 -22.89 24.11 -1.48
CA ASN A 217 -21.80 23.24 -1.05
C ASN A 217 -22.04 21.81 -1.52
N TYR A 218 -20.97 21.00 -1.65
CA TYR A 218 -21.11 19.57 -1.95
C TYR A 218 -21.96 18.87 -0.89
N LYS A 219 -23.01 18.18 -1.34
CA LYS A 219 -23.90 17.39 -0.49
C LYS A 219 -23.31 16.01 -0.26
N TYR A 220 -23.05 15.66 1.01
CA TYR A 220 -22.54 14.35 1.39
C TYR A 220 -23.63 13.49 2.02
N THR A 221 -23.66 12.21 1.66
CA THR A 221 -24.59 11.19 2.18
C THR A 221 -23.81 9.96 2.64
N THR A 222 -24.39 9.14 3.51
CA THR A 222 -23.85 7.81 3.85
C THR A 222 -24.21 6.75 2.81
N ASN A 223 -25.08 7.07 1.84
CA ASN A 223 -25.47 6.15 0.78
C ASN A 223 -24.39 6.06 -0.31
N ASN A 224 -23.83 4.86 -0.48
CA ASN A 224 -22.85 4.56 -1.53
C ASN A 224 -23.50 4.16 -2.86
N GLU A 225 -24.83 4.21 -2.95
CA GLU A 225 -25.61 4.02 -4.17
C GLU A 225 -26.22 5.35 -4.63
N LEU A 226 -26.08 5.64 -5.92
CA LEU A 226 -26.74 6.73 -6.63
C LEU A 226 -27.82 6.16 -7.54
N ARG A 227 -29.00 6.77 -7.54
CA ARG A 227 -30.06 6.53 -8.52
C ARG A 227 -30.42 7.83 -9.21
N TYR A 228 -30.44 7.83 -10.54
CA TYR A 228 -30.71 9.02 -11.32
C TYR A 228 -31.35 8.69 -12.68
N THR A 229 -32.38 9.42 -13.06
CA THR A 229 -33.01 9.29 -14.39
C THR A 229 -32.55 10.44 -15.27
N ILE A 230 -32.02 10.11 -16.45
CA ILE A 230 -31.53 11.08 -17.44
C ILE A 230 -32.68 11.92 -17.97
N SER A 231 -32.48 13.24 -18.00
CA SER A 231 -33.45 14.21 -18.53
C SER A 231 -32.91 14.92 -19.77
N ASN A 232 -33.78 15.70 -20.44
CA ASN A 232 -33.40 16.54 -21.57
C ASN A 232 -32.35 17.61 -21.19
N GLU A 233 -32.34 18.07 -19.94
CA GLU A 233 -31.38 19.08 -19.47
C GLU A 233 -29.97 18.49 -19.34
N ASP A 234 -29.85 17.18 -19.07
CA ASP A 234 -28.56 16.49 -19.02
C ASP A 234 -27.88 16.40 -20.40
N LEU A 235 -28.67 16.44 -21.48
CA LEU A 235 -28.14 16.42 -22.85
C LEU A 235 -27.39 17.72 -23.21
N GLN A 236 -27.59 18.80 -22.45
CA GLN A 236 -26.94 20.09 -22.69
C GLN A 236 -25.49 20.13 -22.17
N THR A 237 -25.02 19.06 -21.53
CA THR A 237 -23.71 18.99 -20.85
C THR A 237 -22.51 18.74 -21.78
N GLY A 238 -22.78 18.59 -23.07
CA GLY A 238 -21.79 18.38 -24.12
C GLY A 238 -21.85 16.99 -24.72
N GLU A 239 -20.72 16.48 -25.19
CA GLU A 239 -20.64 15.17 -25.84
C GLU A 239 -20.70 14.00 -24.83
N LYS A 240 -20.31 14.26 -23.58
CA LYS A 240 -20.24 13.25 -22.52
C LYS A 240 -20.82 13.77 -21.21
N MET A 241 -21.53 12.90 -20.52
CA MET A 241 -21.91 13.11 -19.12
C MET A 241 -20.91 12.39 -18.22
N ARG A 242 -20.24 13.15 -17.35
CA ARG A 242 -19.37 12.64 -16.31
C ARG A 242 -20.15 12.53 -15.01
N ILE A 243 -20.08 11.36 -14.36
CA ILE A 243 -20.51 11.20 -12.96
C ILE A 243 -19.25 10.99 -12.12
N VAL A 244 -19.12 11.77 -11.05
CA VAL A 244 -18.02 11.71 -10.09
C VAL A 244 -18.59 11.30 -8.74
N SER A 245 -17.91 10.37 -8.07
CA SER A 245 -18.10 10.13 -6.64
C SER A 245 -16.85 10.56 -5.89
N GLN A 246 -17.02 11.50 -4.95
CA GLN A 246 -16.02 11.89 -3.97
C GLN A 246 -16.32 11.16 -2.66
N VAL A 247 -15.29 10.55 -2.06
CA VAL A 247 -15.41 9.81 -0.80
C VAL A 247 -14.61 10.51 0.28
N ARG A 248 -15.19 10.58 1.47
CA ARG A 248 -14.51 11.06 2.67
C ARG A 248 -14.88 10.23 3.90
N SER A 249 -13.98 10.20 4.86
CA SER A 249 -14.21 9.57 6.16
C SER A 249 -14.60 10.60 7.23
N GLU A 250 -15.24 10.15 8.32
CA GLU A 250 -15.47 10.97 9.51
C GLU A 250 -14.11 11.36 10.15
N LYS A 251 -13.58 12.58 9.94
CA LYS A 251 -12.46 13.21 10.72
C LYS A 251 -12.05 14.61 10.20
N ASN A 252 -11.14 15.28 10.93
CA ASN A 252 -10.69 16.67 10.72
C ASN A 252 -9.56 16.87 9.69
N ASN A 253 -9.02 15.80 9.07
CA ASN A 253 -7.95 15.94 8.08
C ASN A 253 -8.39 15.27 6.79
N TYR A 254 -8.43 16.03 5.71
CA TYR A 254 -8.66 15.53 4.36
C TYR A 254 -7.34 15.51 3.61
N ARG A 255 -7.17 14.55 2.69
CA ARG A 255 -5.92 14.45 1.90
C ARG A 255 -5.64 15.71 1.07
N PHE A 256 -6.71 16.39 0.63
CA PHE A 256 -6.60 17.62 -0.13
C PHE A 256 -6.65 18.87 0.77
N GLY A 257 -5.67 19.77 0.58
CA GLY A 257 -5.57 21.06 1.26
C GLY A 257 -6.76 21.96 0.98
N GLY A 258 -7.70 22.03 1.92
CA GLY A 258 -8.93 22.83 1.84
C GLY A 258 -10.19 22.09 2.27
N GLY A 259 -10.15 20.76 2.36
CA GLY A 259 -11.06 20.02 3.25
C GLY A 259 -12.38 19.49 2.69
N ASN A 260 -12.44 18.98 1.46
CA ASN A 260 -13.69 18.47 0.90
C ASN A 260 -13.79 16.94 0.85
N TYR A 261 -12.76 16.23 0.35
CA TYR A 261 -12.78 14.77 0.21
C TYR A 261 -11.38 14.12 0.29
N ASP A 262 -11.36 12.79 0.45
CA ASP A 262 -10.14 11.97 0.62
C ASP A 262 -9.73 11.22 -0.65
N ASP A 263 -10.71 10.76 -1.44
CA ASP A 263 -10.49 10.08 -2.71
C ASP A 263 -11.65 10.35 -3.68
N ALA A 264 -11.43 10.08 -4.97
CA ALA A 264 -12.44 10.26 -5.99
C ALA A 264 -12.32 9.23 -7.12
N ILE A 265 -13.46 8.91 -7.71
CA ILE A 265 -13.61 8.08 -8.90
C ILE A 265 -14.64 8.73 -9.83
N PHE A 266 -14.52 8.49 -11.13
CA PHE A 266 -15.48 8.99 -12.11
C PHE A 266 -15.73 7.98 -13.22
N ILE A 267 -16.84 8.18 -13.91
CA ILE A 267 -17.21 7.45 -15.12
C ILE A 267 -17.83 8.42 -16.12
N ASP A 268 -17.45 8.28 -17.40
CA ASP A 268 -17.92 9.08 -18.51
C ASP A 268 -18.83 8.25 -19.41
N TYR A 269 -19.99 8.81 -19.72
CA TYR A 269 -20.97 8.25 -20.65
C TYR A 269 -21.10 9.10 -21.90
N LYS A 270 -21.35 8.47 -23.04
CA LYS A 270 -21.79 9.20 -24.24
C LYS A 270 -23.25 9.60 -24.07
N LEU A 271 -23.62 10.74 -24.64
CA LEU A 271 -25.01 11.17 -24.67
C LEU A 271 -25.57 11.00 -26.08
N SER A 272 -26.79 10.47 -26.19
CA SER A 272 -27.56 10.53 -27.43
C SER A 272 -28.17 11.92 -27.53
N GLN A 273 -27.50 12.81 -28.27
CA GLN A 273 -28.08 14.10 -28.65
C GLN A 273 -29.29 13.93 -29.58
#